data_AF-A0A916VVF2-F1
#
_entry.id   AF-A0A916VVF2-F1
#
_cell.length_a   1.000
_cell.length_b   1.000
_cell.length_c   1.000
_cell.angle_alpha   90.00
_cell.angle_beta   90.00
_cell.angle_gamma   90.00
#
_symmetry.space_group_name_H-M   'P 1'
#
loop_
_entity.id
_entity.type
_entity.pdbx_description
1 polymer ?
#
loop_
_entity_poly.entity_id
_entity_poly.type
_entity_poly.pdbx_seq_one_letter_code
_entity_poly.pdbx_strand_id
1 'polypeptide(L)'
;MPIPQLRDNPDYYSQKRDLVNTKDKFPEYNLIHSQVLQDWIKRVKLAFDRWFKADKNGQKLGKPRFKGKGRYRSLTYPQIKQNCIEENQINLPKIGKVKLIQHRPLPDDFQIKTVTISRKADGYYVTLSLEDKSVPALTSEVEPTLKNTLGIDMGLKEFLVTRVGESVPIPHKYRKSQKRLKTLQKRLSRKKKEVKGG
;
A
#
# COMPACT_ATOMS: atom_id res chain seq x y z
N MET A 1 -7.44 4.64 35.23
CA MET A 1 -8.62 4.14 34.47
C MET A 1 -8.39 2.68 34.11
N PRO A 2 -9.32 1.77 34.42
CA PRO A 2 -9.17 0.37 34.07
C PRO A 2 -9.24 0.15 32.55
N ILE A 3 -8.40 -0.78 32.07
CA ILE A 3 -8.42 -1.28 30.68
C ILE A 3 -9.82 -1.88 30.45
N PRO A 4 -10.49 -1.56 29.32
CA PRO A 4 -11.81 -2.14 29.07
C PRO A 4 -11.68 -3.65 28.97
N GLN A 5 -12.65 -4.41 29.52
CA GLN A 5 -12.67 -5.85 29.35
C GLN A 5 -12.67 -6.18 27.86
N LEU A 6 -11.68 -6.97 27.43
CA LEU A 6 -11.56 -7.41 26.05
C LEU A 6 -12.75 -8.31 25.73
N ARG A 7 -13.48 -8.00 24.65
CA ARG A 7 -14.51 -8.91 24.13
C ARG A 7 -13.87 -10.20 23.64
N ASP A 8 -14.57 -11.32 23.85
CA ASP A 8 -14.25 -12.56 23.17
C ASP A 8 -14.45 -12.40 21.66
N ASN A 9 -13.40 -12.74 20.90
CA ASN A 9 -13.33 -12.69 19.44
C ASN A 9 -13.70 -11.32 18.81
N PRO A 10 -12.86 -10.29 19.01
CA PRO A 10 -13.15 -8.94 18.51
C PRO A 10 -13.07 -8.89 16.98
N ASP A 11 -14.21 -8.70 16.32
CA ASP A 11 -14.28 -8.49 14.88
C ASP A 11 -13.91 -7.04 14.48
N TYR A 12 -13.84 -6.77 13.17
CA TYR A 12 -13.51 -5.43 12.68
C TYR A 12 -14.56 -4.38 13.04
N TYR A 13 -15.85 -4.73 12.99
CA TYR A 13 -16.94 -3.78 13.20
C TYR A 13 -17.05 -3.36 14.67
N SER A 14 -16.89 -4.30 15.60
CA SER A 14 -16.85 -4.06 17.04
C SER A 14 -15.67 -3.18 17.43
N GLN A 15 -14.46 -3.48 16.94
CA GLN A 15 -13.27 -2.64 17.18
C GLN A 15 -13.44 -1.24 16.58
N LYS A 16 -14.02 -1.15 15.38
CA LYS A 16 -14.32 0.14 14.74
C LYS A 16 -15.31 0.97 15.55
N ARG A 17 -16.32 0.34 16.15
CA ARG A 17 -17.29 0.99 17.05
C ARG A 17 -16.61 1.45 18.35
N ASP A 18 -15.70 0.66 18.88
CA ASP A 18 -14.97 0.95 20.12
C ASP A 18 -13.92 2.07 19.99
N LEU A 19 -13.67 2.57 18.77
CA LEU A 19 -12.82 3.75 18.55
C LEU A 19 -13.31 4.99 19.32
N VAL A 20 -14.61 5.10 19.61
CA VAL A 20 -15.16 6.20 20.42
C VAL A 20 -14.58 6.14 21.84
N ASN A 21 -14.80 5.01 22.52
CA ASN A 21 -14.23 4.78 23.86
C ASN A 21 -12.70 4.86 23.87
N THR A 22 -12.06 4.41 22.79
CA THR A 22 -10.60 4.48 22.65
C THR A 22 -10.13 5.94 22.61
N LYS A 23 -10.85 6.85 21.94
CA LYS A 23 -10.51 8.28 21.91
C LYS A 23 -10.71 8.97 23.25
N ASP A 24 -11.65 8.50 24.06
CA ASP A 24 -11.83 9.02 25.43
C ASP A 24 -10.67 8.60 26.33
N LYS A 25 -10.14 7.39 26.13
CA LYS A 25 -8.97 6.88 26.87
C LYS A 25 -7.64 7.44 26.39
N PHE A 26 -7.54 7.76 25.10
CA PHE A 26 -6.35 8.30 24.45
C PHE A 26 -6.72 9.58 23.69
N PRO A 27 -6.81 10.74 24.40
CA PRO A 27 -7.25 12.00 23.82
C PRO A 27 -6.43 12.45 22.60
N GLU A 28 -5.16 12.06 22.52
CA GLU A 28 -4.28 12.32 21.38
C GLU A 28 -4.82 11.74 20.07
N TYR A 29 -5.70 10.74 20.11
CA TYR A 29 -6.33 10.17 18.91
C TYR A 29 -7.35 11.11 18.28
N ASN A 30 -7.81 12.14 18.99
CA ASN A 30 -8.68 13.19 18.42
C ASN A 30 -7.94 14.07 17.39
N LEU A 31 -6.61 14.08 17.43
CA LEU A 31 -5.76 14.72 16.43
C LEU A 31 -5.67 13.91 15.14
N ILE A 32 -5.99 12.61 15.18
CA ILE A 32 -5.90 11.73 14.01
C ILE A 32 -7.24 11.70 13.29
N HIS A 33 -7.19 11.74 11.96
CA HIS A 33 -8.39 11.63 11.14
C HIS A 33 -9.10 10.29 11.36
N SER A 34 -10.42 10.31 11.51
CA SER A 34 -11.22 9.14 11.90
C SER A 34 -11.04 7.94 10.98
N GLN A 35 -10.94 8.18 9.67
CA GLN A 35 -10.75 7.11 8.69
C GLN A 35 -9.35 6.50 8.71
N VAL A 36 -8.34 7.28 9.12
CA VAL A 36 -6.97 6.76 9.31
C VAL A 36 -6.94 5.80 10.49
N LEU A 37 -7.66 6.13 11.58
CA LEU A 37 -7.83 5.21 12.72
C LEU A 37 -8.55 3.91 12.29
N GLN A 38 -9.61 4.03 11.48
CA GLN A 38 -10.33 2.86 10.96
C GLN A 38 -9.46 1.98 10.04
N ASP A 39 -8.61 2.59 9.21
CA ASP A 39 -7.64 1.87 8.37
C ASP A 39 -6.66 1.04 9.23
N TRP A 40 -6.24 1.54 10.38
CA TRP A 40 -5.38 0.78 11.28
C TRP A 40 -6.05 -0.48 11.81
N ILE A 41 -7.32 -0.41 12.20
CA ILE A 41 -8.10 -1.58 12.62
C ILE A 41 -8.23 -2.57 11.46
N LYS A 42 -8.52 -2.07 10.24
CA LYS A 42 -8.59 -2.91 9.03
C LYS A 42 -7.27 -3.66 8.80
N ARG A 43 -6.13 -3.01 8.99
CA ARG A 43 -4.80 -3.63 8.84
C ARG A 43 -4.52 -4.69 9.89
N VAL A 44 -4.94 -4.47 11.14
CA VAL A 44 -4.83 -5.48 12.20
C VAL A 44 -5.65 -6.70 11.81
N LYS A 45 -6.92 -6.53 11.42
CA LYS A 45 -7.77 -7.62 10.94
C LYS A 45 -7.11 -8.38 9.78
N LEU A 46 -6.67 -7.69 8.73
CA LEU A 46 -6.05 -8.32 7.57
C LEU A 46 -4.77 -9.10 7.93
N ALA A 47 -3.98 -8.61 8.89
CA ALA A 47 -2.78 -9.31 9.35
C ALA A 47 -3.13 -10.62 10.07
N PHE A 48 -4.14 -10.59 10.94
CA PHE A 48 -4.61 -11.79 11.64
C PHE A 48 -5.32 -12.78 10.70
N ASP A 49 -6.19 -12.30 9.81
CA ASP A 49 -6.88 -13.13 8.81
C ASP A 49 -5.86 -13.92 7.95
N ARG A 50 -4.79 -13.25 7.50
CA ARG A 50 -3.70 -13.89 6.74
C ARG A 50 -2.98 -14.96 7.56
N TRP A 51 -2.72 -14.68 8.83
CA TRP A 51 -2.06 -15.63 9.73
C TRP A 51 -2.95 -16.84 9.99
N PHE A 52 -4.23 -16.65 10.31
CA PHE A 52 -5.18 -17.75 10.50
C PHE A 52 -5.36 -18.61 9.25
N LYS A 53 -5.47 -17.99 8.07
CA LYS A 53 -5.59 -18.73 6.80
C LYS A 53 -4.38 -19.62 6.54
N ALA A 54 -3.18 -19.12 6.84
CA ALA A 54 -1.95 -19.86 6.66
C ALA A 54 -1.80 -21.02 7.64
N ASP A 55 -2.09 -20.77 8.91
CA ASP A 55 -2.04 -21.75 9.98
C ASP A 55 -2.97 -22.94 9.68
N LYS A 56 -4.20 -22.66 9.24
CA LYS A 56 -5.18 -23.67 8.79
C LYS A 56 -4.69 -24.50 7.60
N ASN A 57 -3.86 -23.92 6.74
CA ASN A 57 -3.33 -24.57 5.54
C ASN A 57 -1.97 -25.27 5.80
N GLY A 58 -1.56 -25.42 7.07
CA GLY A 58 -0.28 -26.02 7.44
C GLY A 58 0.96 -25.16 7.11
N GLN A 59 0.76 -23.90 6.72
CA GLN A 59 1.84 -22.97 6.41
C GLN A 59 2.22 -22.16 7.65
N LYS A 60 3.49 -22.23 8.05
CA LYS A 60 4.02 -21.44 9.19
C LYS A 60 4.29 -19.99 8.79
N LEU A 61 3.26 -19.15 8.81
CA LEU A 61 3.44 -17.70 8.82
C LEU A 61 3.64 -17.16 10.24
N GLY A 62 4.53 -16.18 10.39
CA GLY A 62 4.80 -15.56 11.69
C GLY A 62 3.58 -14.81 12.22
N LYS A 63 3.19 -15.09 13.48
CA LYS A 63 2.06 -14.43 14.16
C LYS A 63 2.24 -12.90 14.14
N PRO A 64 1.19 -12.12 13.82
CA PRO A 64 1.23 -10.68 13.93
C PRO A 64 1.67 -10.23 15.33
N ARG A 65 2.64 -9.32 15.39
CA ARG A 65 3.14 -8.75 16.65
C ARG A 65 2.78 -7.27 16.72
N PHE A 66 2.58 -6.78 17.94
CA PHE A 66 2.42 -5.36 18.21
C PHE A 66 3.55 -4.57 17.55
N LYS A 67 3.23 -3.40 16.98
CA LYS A 67 4.19 -2.44 16.42
C LYS A 67 4.25 -1.19 17.30
N GLY A 68 5.26 -1.14 18.16
CA GLY A 68 5.52 0.02 19.02
C GLY A 68 5.93 1.28 18.26
N LYS A 69 6.12 2.37 19.00
CA LYS A 69 6.49 3.70 18.49
C LYS A 69 7.63 3.63 17.49
N GLY A 70 7.51 4.36 16.37
CA GLY A 70 8.53 4.44 15.32
C GLY A 70 8.65 3.23 14.38
N ARG A 71 8.05 2.07 14.70
CA ARG A 71 8.00 0.91 13.80
C ARG A 71 6.93 1.03 12.73
N TYR A 72 5.88 1.79 13.02
CA TYR A 72 4.86 2.12 12.03
C TYR A 72 5.28 3.38 11.25
N ARG A 73 5.26 3.31 9.92
CA ARG A 73 5.86 4.32 9.04
C ARG A 73 4.92 4.80 7.93
N SER A 74 3.65 4.42 7.96
CA SER A 74 2.70 4.82 6.92
C SER A 74 1.36 5.15 7.52
N LEU A 75 0.60 6.06 6.91
CA LEU A 75 -0.81 6.26 7.22
C LEU A 75 -1.57 6.35 5.91
N THR A 76 -2.82 5.89 5.92
CA THR A 76 -3.64 5.86 4.71
C THR A 76 -4.98 6.50 4.99
N TYR A 77 -5.38 7.38 4.10
CA TYR A 77 -6.74 7.88 3.95
C TYR A 77 -7.45 6.96 2.94
N PRO A 78 -8.38 6.09 3.39
CA PRO A 78 -9.10 5.17 2.51
C PRO A 78 -10.07 5.87 1.56
N GLN A 79 -10.38 7.14 1.84
CA GLN A 79 -11.14 8.04 0.99
C GLN A 79 -10.68 9.47 1.29
N ILE A 80 -10.70 10.33 0.28
CA ILE A 80 -10.34 11.75 0.40
C ILE A 80 -11.15 12.56 -0.61
N LYS A 81 -11.24 13.88 -0.43
CA LYS A 81 -11.85 14.77 -1.42
C LYS A 81 -11.05 14.73 -2.73
N GLN A 82 -11.72 14.79 -3.87
CA GLN A 82 -11.06 14.72 -5.18
C GLN A 82 -10.15 15.94 -5.43
N ASN A 83 -10.56 17.12 -4.98
CA ASN A 83 -9.74 18.33 -4.98
C ASN A 83 -8.72 18.39 -3.82
N CYS A 84 -8.24 17.25 -3.33
CA CYS A 84 -7.23 17.25 -2.27
C CYS A 84 -5.86 17.70 -2.76
N ILE A 85 -5.63 17.80 -4.07
CA ILE A 85 -4.39 18.31 -4.66
C ILE A 85 -4.71 19.62 -5.39
N GLU A 86 -4.01 20.67 -5.02
CA GLU A 86 -4.09 22.00 -5.62
C GLU A 86 -2.65 22.44 -5.94
N GLU A 87 -2.36 22.67 -7.22
CA GLU A 87 -1.03 23.04 -7.71
C GLU A 87 0.09 22.09 -7.21
N ASN A 88 0.91 22.57 -6.28
CA ASN A 88 2.03 21.87 -5.67
C ASN A 88 1.78 21.55 -4.19
N GLN A 89 0.52 21.42 -3.79
CA GLN A 89 0.12 21.12 -2.43
C GLN A 89 -0.92 19.99 -2.37
N ILE A 90 -0.87 19.23 -1.28
CA ILE A 90 -1.91 18.26 -0.92
C ILE A 90 -2.55 18.68 0.40
N ASN A 91 -3.87 18.81 0.42
CA ASN A 91 -4.67 19.08 1.60
C ASN A 91 -5.10 17.77 2.27
N LEU A 92 -4.52 17.52 3.43
CA LEU A 92 -4.73 16.28 4.18
C LEU A 92 -5.57 16.57 5.43
N PRO A 93 -6.72 15.87 5.63
CA PRO A 93 -7.52 16.06 6.83
C PRO A 93 -6.71 15.91 8.11
N LYS A 94 -6.88 16.85 9.06
CA LYS A 94 -6.14 16.99 10.34
C LYS A 94 -4.64 17.34 10.24
N ILE A 95 -4.05 17.36 9.04
CA ILE A 95 -2.65 17.77 8.82
C ILE A 95 -2.61 19.16 8.17
N GLY A 96 -3.53 19.45 7.25
CA GLY A 96 -3.57 20.70 6.48
C GLY A 96 -2.91 20.58 5.12
N LYS A 97 -2.60 21.73 4.50
CA LYS A 97 -1.92 21.80 3.20
C LYS A 97 -0.42 21.52 3.38
N VAL A 98 0.10 20.58 2.61
CA VAL A 98 1.51 20.19 2.62
C VAL A 98 2.06 20.28 1.20
N LYS A 99 3.27 20.81 1.04
CA LYS A 99 3.94 20.86 -0.26
C LYS A 99 4.11 19.45 -0.82
N LEU A 100 3.66 19.24 -2.06
CA LEU A 100 3.71 18.01 -2.82
C LEU A 100 4.64 18.19 -4.01
N ILE A 101 5.62 17.29 -4.17
CA ILE A 101 6.43 17.19 -5.37
C ILE A 101 5.79 16.13 -6.27
N GLN A 102 5.11 16.56 -7.32
CA GLN A 102 4.47 15.66 -8.27
C GLN A 102 5.47 15.20 -9.32
N HIS A 103 5.77 13.90 -9.34
CA HIS A 103 6.65 13.32 -10.36
C HIS A 103 5.94 13.18 -11.72
N ARG A 104 4.61 13.08 -11.72
CA ARG A 104 3.77 12.94 -12.90
C ARG A 104 2.45 13.69 -12.66
N PRO A 105 1.92 14.39 -13.67
CA PRO A 105 0.58 14.95 -13.58
C PRO A 105 -0.45 13.83 -13.36
N LEU A 106 -1.53 14.15 -12.66
CA LEU A 106 -2.68 13.25 -12.58
C LEU A 106 -3.40 13.26 -13.93
N PRO A 107 -3.76 12.10 -14.50
CA PRO A 107 -4.58 12.07 -15.70
C PRO A 107 -5.95 12.70 -15.43
N ASP A 108 -6.49 13.35 -16.45
CA ASP A 108 -7.87 13.82 -16.43
C ASP A 108 -8.83 12.62 -16.27
N ASP A 109 -10.00 12.85 -15.66
CA ASP A 109 -11.05 11.85 -15.38
C ASP A 109 -10.71 10.73 -14.38
N PHE A 110 -9.51 10.69 -13.83
CA PHE A 110 -9.12 9.69 -12.83
C PHE A 110 -9.57 10.10 -11.43
N GLN A 111 -10.17 9.17 -10.68
CA GLN A 111 -10.63 9.43 -9.32
C GLN A 111 -9.62 8.95 -8.29
N ILE A 112 -9.21 9.83 -7.39
CA ILE A 112 -8.35 9.47 -6.25
C ILE A 112 -9.19 8.64 -5.27
N LYS A 113 -8.83 7.36 -5.12
CA LYS A 113 -9.48 6.43 -4.18
C LYS A 113 -8.81 6.46 -2.82
N THR A 114 -7.49 6.39 -2.79
CA THR A 114 -6.73 6.36 -1.53
C THR A 114 -5.50 7.23 -1.58
N VAL A 115 -5.13 7.80 -0.43
CA VAL A 115 -3.88 8.54 -0.25
C VAL A 115 -3.10 7.89 0.88
N THR A 116 -1.93 7.36 0.57
CA THR A 116 -1.02 6.78 1.56
C THR A 116 0.23 7.63 1.70
N ILE A 117 0.50 8.10 2.91
CA ILE A 117 1.74 8.77 3.26
C ILE A 117 2.67 7.72 3.86
N SER A 118 3.89 7.62 3.37
CA SER A 118 4.90 6.69 3.88
C SER A 118 6.23 7.39 4.17
N ARG A 119 6.84 7.05 5.30
CA ARG A 119 8.14 7.55 5.74
C ARG A 119 9.23 6.56 5.39
N LYS A 120 10.15 6.97 4.52
CA LYS A 120 11.39 6.25 4.20
C LYS A 120 12.58 6.96 4.85
N ALA A 121 13.79 6.49 4.58
CA ALA A 121 15.01 7.05 5.17
C ALA A 121 15.35 8.43 4.60
N ASP A 122 14.91 8.70 3.36
CA ASP A 122 15.18 9.88 2.55
C ASP A 122 14.02 10.88 2.52
N GLY A 123 12.88 10.56 3.16
CA GLY A 123 11.78 11.51 3.30
C GLY A 123 10.41 10.86 3.36
N TYR A 124 9.41 11.69 3.11
CA TYR A 124 7.99 11.31 3.06
C TYR A 124 7.53 11.20 1.62
N TYR A 125 6.76 10.16 1.34
CA TYR A 125 6.22 9.87 0.02
C TYR A 125 4.71 9.78 0.09
N VAL A 126 4.04 10.39 -0.87
CA VAL A 126 2.60 10.25 -1.10
C VAL A 126 2.39 9.22 -2.21
N THR A 127 1.53 8.24 -1.96
CA THR A 127 1.09 7.25 -2.94
C THR A 127 -0.41 7.40 -3.13
N LEU A 128 -0.82 7.65 -4.35
CA LEU A 128 -2.21 7.81 -4.75
C LEU A 128 -2.64 6.53 -5.47
N SER A 129 -3.77 5.96 -5.06
CA SER A 129 -4.47 4.96 -5.86
C SER A 129 -5.56 5.67 -6.64
N LEU A 130 -5.51 5.52 -7.96
CA LEU A 130 -6.46 6.13 -8.87
C LEU A 130 -7.39 5.06 -9.43
N GLU A 131 -8.65 5.42 -9.63
CA GLU A 131 -9.64 4.63 -10.35
C GLU A 131 -9.81 5.25 -11.74
N ASP A 132 -9.59 4.42 -12.76
CA ASP A 132 -9.85 4.72 -14.15
C ASP A 132 -11.20 4.11 -14.52
N LYS A 133 -12.17 4.97 -14.83
CA LYS A 133 -13.52 4.54 -15.22
C LYS A 133 -13.62 4.15 -16.68
N SER A 134 -12.62 4.46 -17.50
CA SER A 134 -12.59 4.09 -18.92
C SER A 134 -12.25 2.61 -19.12
N VAL A 135 -11.62 1.98 -18.13
CA VAL A 135 -11.31 0.54 -18.18
C VAL A 135 -12.61 -0.25 -18.07
N PRO A 136 -13.04 -0.96 -19.12
CA PRO A 136 -14.26 -1.75 -19.07
C PRO A 136 -14.12 -2.86 -18.02
N ALA A 137 -15.22 -3.13 -17.31
CA ALA A 137 -15.28 -4.34 -16.51
C ALA A 137 -15.11 -5.54 -17.45
N LEU A 138 -14.28 -6.51 -17.06
CA LEU A 138 -14.15 -7.79 -17.77
C LEU A 138 -15.46 -8.59 -17.56
N THR A 139 -16.53 -8.18 -18.23
CA THR A 139 -17.82 -8.88 -18.30
C THR A 139 -17.93 -9.70 -19.57
N SER A 140 -16.80 -10.20 -20.05
CA SER A 140 -16.76 -10.96 -21.29
C SER A 140 -16.99 -12.43 -21.00
N GLU A 141 -18.22 -12.89 -21.21
CA GLU A 141 -18.58 -14.28 -21.54
C GLU A 141 -17.99 -14.67 -22.92
N VAL A 142 -16.71 -14.35 -23.15
CA VAL A 142 -16.05 -14.69 -24.40
C VAL A 142 -15.53 -16.11 -24.25
N GLU A 143 -16.19 -17.04 -24.92
CA GLU A 143 -15.68 -18.39 -25.03
C GLU A 143 -14.36 -18.40 -25.83
N PRO A 144 -13.28 -18.96 -25.28
CA PRO A 144 -12.01 -19.06 -25.98
C PRO A 144 -12.14 -19.92 -27.24
N THR A 145 -11.79 -19.35 -28.39
CA THR A 145 -11.68 -20.03 -29.68
C THR A 145 -10.28 -19.84 -30.25
N LEU A 146 -9.87 -20.69 -31.18
CA LEU A 146 -8.58 -20.55 -31.89
C LEU A 146 -8.42 -19.19 -32.61
N LYS A 147 -9.53 -18.54 -32.96
CA LYS A 147 -9.52 -17.24 -33.66
C LYS A 147 -9.38 -16.04 -32.70
N ASN A 148 -9.81 -16.16 -31.46
CA ASN A 148 -9.77 -15.08 -30.46
C ASN A 148 -8.69 -15.29 -29.38
N THR A 149 -7.99 -16.42 -29.41
CA THR A 149 -6.94 -16.77 -28.45
C THR A 149 -5.56 -16.54 -29.07
N LEU A 150 -4.78 -15.64 -28.47
CA LEU A 150 -3.39 -15.41 -28.83
C LEU A 150 -2.45 -16.11 -27.84
N GLY A 151 -1.71 -17.09 -28.33
CA GLY A 151 -0.62 -17.70 -27.56
C GLY A 151 0.52 -16.71 -27.37
N ILE A 152 0.87 -16.46 -26.11
CA ILE A 152 1.99 -15.60 -25.72
C ILE A 152 3.03 -16.47 -25.02
N ASP A 153 4.25 -16.47 -25.54
CA ASP A 153 5.43 -17.03 -24.86
C ASP A 153 6.30 -15.90 -24.30
N MET A 154 6.78 -16.06 -23.07
CA MET A 154 7.61 -15.07 -22.38
C MET A 154 9.00 -15.62 -22.14
N GLY A 155 10.01 -15.03 -22.77
CA GLY A 155 11.38 -15.55 -22.79
C GLY A 155 12.43 -14.63 -22.17
N LEU A 156 13.66 -15.16 -22.11
CA LEU A 156 14.88 -14.41 -21.75
C LEU A 156 15.61 -13.84 -22.97
N LYS A 157 15.18 -14.19 -24.19
CA LYS A 157 15.66 -13.63 -25.46
C LYS A 157 14.76 -12.48 -25.93
N GLU A 158 13.46 -12.77 -26.04
CA GLU A 158 12.39 -11.80 -26.32
C GLU A 158 11.47 -11.73 -25.10
N PHE A 159 10.97 -10.53 -24.75
CA PHE A 159 10.09 -10.34 -23.59
C PHE A 159 8.75 -11.04 -23.78
N LEU A 160 8.24 -10.98 -25.01
CA LEU A 160 6.98 -11.56 -25.42
C LEU A 160 7.11 -11.97 -26.89
N VAL A 161 6.70 -13.19 -27.22
CA VAL A 161 6.55 -13.66 -28.60
C VAL A 161 5.13 -14.16 -28.77
N THR A 162 4.45 -13.70 -29.80
CA THR A 162 3.09 -14.16 -30.13
C THR A 162 3.16 -15.35 -31.10
N ARG A 163 2.14 -16.21 -31.10
CA ARG A 163 2.01 -17.28 -32.11
C ARG A 163 2.02 -16.75 -33.56
N VAL A 164 1.69 -15.47 -33.76
CA VAL A 164 1.65 -14.79 -35.06
C VAL A 164 3.05 -14.28 -35.47
N GLY A 165 4.08 -14.48 -34.65
CA GLY A 165 5.47 -14.13 -34.96
C GLY A 165 5.86 -12.71 -34.55
N GLU A 166 4.97 -11.95 -33.91
CA GLU A 166 5.31 -10.65 -33.34
C GLU A 166 6.14 -10.84 -32.08
N SER A 167 7.16 -9.99 -31.89
CA SER A 167 8.02 -10.04 -30.71
C SER A 167 8.20 -8.65 -30.09
N VAL A 168 8.25 -8.63 -28.77
CA VAL A 168 8.60 -7.45 -27.98
C VAL A 168 9.98 -7.70 -27.38
N PRO A 169 10.98 -6.82 -27.63
CA PRO A 169 12.32 -7.00 -27.10
C PRO A 169 12.37 -6.76 -25.60
N ILE A 170 13.34 -7.41 -24.93
CA ILE A 170 13.51 -7.25 -23.48
C ILE A 170 13.95 -5.83 -23.14
N PRO A 171 13.18 -5.10 -22.31
CA PRO A 171 13.67 -3.86 -21.75
C PRO A 171 14.75 -4.20 -20.71
N HIS A 172 16.02 -4.21 -21.11
CA HIS A 172 17.20 -4.51 -20.27
C HIS A 172 17.45 -3.48 -19.13
N LYS A 173 16.42 -2.79 -18.65
CA LYS A 173 16.46 -1.78 -17.57
C LYS A 173 17.11 -2.31 -16.30
N TYR A 174 16.82 -3.57 -15.92
CA TYR A 174 17.41 -4.19 -14.74
C TYR A 174 18.92 -4.42 -14.91
N ARG A 175 19.37 -5.01 -16.03
CA ARG A 175 20.81 -5.24 -16.30
C ARG A 175 21.61 -3.93 -16.27
N LYS A 176 21.07 -2.86 -16.89
CA LYS A 176 21.67 -1.51 -16.84
C LYS A 176 21.81 -0.98 -15.39
N SER A 177 20.83 -1.28 -14.54
CA SER A 177 20.80 -0.81 -13.15
C SER A 177 21.54 -1.72 -12.15
N GLN A 178 21.85 -2.96 -12.54
CA GLN A 178 22.35 -4.01 -11.66
C GLN A 178 23.71 -3.67 -11.03
N LYS A 179 24.64 -3.08 -11.80
CA LYS A 179 25.97 -2.66 -11.29
C LYS A 179 25.82 -1.60 -10.19
N ARG A 180 24.92 -0.63 -10.40
CA ARG A 180 24.60 0.42 -9.41
C ARG A 180 23.93 -0.19 -8.18
N LEU A 181 22.94 -1.06 -8.36
CA LEU A 181 22.24 -1.74 -7.27
C LEU A 181 23.20 -2.55 -6.39
N LYS A 182 24.08 -3.37 -6.99
CA LYS A 182 25.09 -4.17 -6.29
C LYS A 182 26.02 -3.28 -5.46
N THR A 183 26.43 -2.14 -6.01
CA THR A 183 27.29 -1.17 -5.29
C THR A 183 26.57 -0.57 -4.09
N LEU A 184 25.31 -0.16 -4.24
CA LEU A 184 24.50 0.39 -3.15
C LEU A 184 24.24 -0.65 -2.05
N GLN A 185 23.92 -1.89 -2.42
CA GLN A 185 23.73 -2.99 -1.47
C GLN A 185 25.02 -3.32 -0.69
N LYS A 186 26.18 -3.36 -1.37
CA LYS A 186 27.48 -3.57 -0.71
C LYS A 186 27.81 -2.45 0.27
N ARG A 187 27.53 -1.19 -0.10
CA ARG A 187 27.69 -0.03 0.80
C ARG A 187 26.75 -0.14 2.00
N LEU A 188 25.50 -0.51 1.79
CA LEU A 188 24.50 -0.68 2.86
C LEU A 188 24.90 -1.79 3.84
N SER A 189 25.35 -2.94 3.35
CA SER A 189 25.80 -4.08 4.19
C SER A 189 26.99 -3.73 5.08
N ARG A 190 27.85 -2.80 4.64
CA ARG A 190 29.02 -2.34 5.42
C ARG A 190 28.69 -1.22 6.41
N LYS A 191 27.51 -0.59 6.33
CA LYS A 191 27.10 0.43 7.31
C LYS A 191 26.71 -0.27 8.62
N LYS A 192 27.42 0.05 9.70
CA LYS A 192 26.97 -0.30 11.05
C LYS A 192 25.70 0.49 11.36
N LYS A 193 24.73 -0.21 11.96
CA LYS A 193 23.47 0.40 12.38
C LYS A 193 23.79 1.27 13.59
N GLU A 194 23.73 2.59 13.45
CA GLU A 194 23.76 3.47 14.63
C GLU A 194 22.54 3.15 15.49
N VAL A 195 22.79 2.60 16.67
CA VAL A 195 21.79 2.50 17.73
C VAL A 195 21.67 3.91 18.27
N LYS A 196 20.68 4.68 17.81
CA LYS A 196 20.29 5.90 18.51
C LYS A 196 19.69 5.49 19.86
N GLY A 197 20.49 5.59 20.92
CA GLY A 197 20.01 5.55 22.30
C GLY A 197 19.39 6.90 22.68
N GLY A 198 18.39 6.84 23.58
CA GLY A 198 17.68 8.00 24.13
C GLY A 198 16.32 8.24 23.49
#